data_AF-A0A7S2C2N3-F1
#
_entry.id   AF-A0A7S2C2N3-F1
#
_cell.length_a   1.000
_cell.length_b   1.000
_cell.length_c   1.000
_cell.angle_alpha   90.00
_cell.angle_beta   90.00
_cell.angle_gamma   90.00
#
_symmetry.space_group_name_H-M   'P 1'
#
loop_
_entity.id
_entity.type
_entity.pdbx_description
1 polymer ?
#
loop_
_entity_poly.entity_id
_entity_poly.type
_entity_poly.pdbx_seq_one_letter_code
_entity_poly.pdbx_strand_id
1 'polypeptide(L)'
;YVEVINGVVVAAFDRKATNSCSISGNTHIFAVRAKDGRRLWDYQSDKVLWNFHAMDVGDGTFVTMDVNGGAYRFSVRNGTKLWYSPPPAEANTSFTDGGVILGPGNAVAYT
;
A
#
# COMPACT_ATOMS: atom_id res chain seq x y z
N TYR A 1 -0.01 5.11 -8.10
CA TYR A 1 1.13 6.05 -8.06
C TYR A 1 2.44 5.30 -7.90
N VAL A 2 3.57 5.97 -8.14
CA VAL A 2 4.95 5.48 -7.94
C VAL A 2 5.62 6.40 -6.93
N GLU A 3 6.32 5.83 -5.96
CA GLU A 3 7.09 6.58 -4.96
C GLU A 3 8.51 6.06 -4.89
N VAL A 4 9.47 6.95 -4.60
CA VAL A 4 10.87 6.57 -4.41
C VAL A 4 11.29 6.89 -2.99
N ILE A 5 11.52 5.84 -2.18
CA ILE A 5 11.85 5.96 -0.76
C ILE A 5 13.24 5.37 -0.54
N ASN A 6 14.21 6.19 -0.14
CA ASN A 6 15.58 5.75 0.14
C ASN A 6 16.23 4.90 -0.97
N GLY A 7 16.00 5.29 -2.24
CA GLY A 7 16.54 4.59 -3.42
C GLY A 7 15.78 3.30 -3.81
N VAL A 8 14.63 3.06 -3.20
CA VAL A 8 13.70 1.99 -3.55
C VAL A 8 12.46 2.60 -4.21
N VAL A 9 12.17 2.21 -5.45
CA VAL A 9 10.92 2.56 -6.12
C VAL A 9 9.86 1.58 -5.67
N VAL A 10 8.75 2.06 -5.10
CA VAL A 10 7.59 1.27 -4.68
C VAL A 10 6.41 1.61 -5.57
N ALA A 11 5.75 0.58 -6.08
CA ALA A 11 4.60 0.73 -6.98
C ALA A 11 3.64 -0.44 -6.80
N ALA A 12 2.38 -0.24 -7.20
CA ALA A 12 1.38 -1.30 -7.22
C ALA A 12 0.79 -1.50 -8.61
N PHE A 13 0.37 -2.73 -8.89
CA PHE A 13 -0.23 -3.16 -10.15
C PHE A 13 -1.22 -4.28 -9.91
N ASP A 14 -2.09 -4.53 -10.88
CA ASP A 14 -2.92 -5.73 -10.91
C ASP A 14 -2.13 -6.89 -11.54
N ARG A 15 -2.09 -8.04 -10.85
CA ARG A 15 -1.55 -9.29 -11.40
C ARG A 15 -2.69 -10.29 -11.62
N LYS A 16 -3.66 -9.90 -12.45
CA LYS A 16 -4.92 -10.60 -12.75
C LYS A 16 -5.86 -10.75 -11.54
N ALA A 17 -7.11 -10.38 -11.76
CA ALA A 17 -8.24 -10.60 -10.87
C ALA A 17 -8.32 -12.06 -10.36
N THR A 18 -7.87 -12.30 -9.13
CA THR A 18 -8.21 -13.50 -8.37
C THR A 18 -9.55 -13.25 -7.66
N ASN A 19 -10.63 -13.30 -8.43
CA ASN A 19 -12.04 -13.64 -8.10
C ASN A 19 -12.67 -13.39 -6.70
N SER A 20 -12.16 -12.53 -5.82
CA SER A 20 -12.80 -12.25 -4.51
C SER A 20 -13.43 -10.87 -4.39
N CYS A 21 -13.10 -9.93 -5.29
CA CYS A 21 -13.68 -8.59 -5.32
C CYS A 21 -14.13 -8.26 -6.75
N SER A 22 -15.36 -7.76 -6.92
CA SER A 22 -15.89 -7.33 -8.24
C SER A 22 -15.23 -6.06 -8.78
N ILE A 23 -14.35 -5.45 -7.99
CA ILE A 23 -13.63 -4.23 -8.31
C ILE A 23 -12.25 -4.61 -8.86
N SER A 24 -11.98 -4.20 -10.10
CA SER A 24 -10.66 -4.35 -10.73
C SER A 24 -9.72 -3.27 -10.20
N GLY A 25 -8.57 -3.63 -9.65
CA GLY A 25 -7.57 -2.66 -9.19
C GLY A 25 -6.26 -3.32 -8.82
N ASN A 26 -5.33 -2.55 -8.25
CA ASN A 26 -4.02 -3.08 -7.87
C ASN A 26 -4.16 -4.15 -6.79
N THR A 27 -3.48 -5.27 -6.96
CA THR A 27 -3.48 -6.40 -6.01
C THR A 27 -2.08 -6.76 -5.53
N HIS A 28 -1.05 -6.16 -6.15
CA HIS A 28 0.34 -6.45 -5.87
C HIS A 28 1.13 -5.16 -5.68
N ILE A 29 2.00 -5.14 -4.67
CA ILE A 29 3.02 -4.11 -4.49
C ILE A 29 4.35 -4.72 -4.91
N PHE A 30 5.19 -3.97 -5.63
CA PHE A 30 6.57 -4.36 -5.90
C PHE A 30 7.51 -3.24 -5.53
N ALA A 31 8.73 -3.64 -5.20
CA ALA A 31 9.85 -2.73 -5.05
C ALA A 31 10.97 -3.07 -6.01
N VAL A 32 11.55 -2.04 -6.61
CA VAL A 32 12.77 -2.14 -7.41
C VAL A 32 13.81 -1.17 -6.89
N ARG A 33 15.09 -1.52 -7.05
CA ARG A 33 16.18 -0.60 -6.77
C ARG A 33 16.18 0.49 -7.84
N ALA A 34 16.12 1.76 -7.43
CA ALA A 34 16.06 2.89 -8.36
C ALA A 34 17.28 2.99 -9.28
N LYS A 35 18.46 2.54 -8.80
CA LYS A 35 19.72 2.61 -9.54
C LYS A 35 19.75 1.75 -10.80
N ASP A 36 19.16 0.55 -10.77
CA ASP A 36 19.35 -0.47 -11.81
C ASP A 36 18.06 -1.22 -12.18
N GLY A 37 16.93 -0.87 -11.58
CA GLY A 37 15.64 -1.51 -11.84
C GLY A 37 15.53 -2.94 -11.28
N ARG A 38 16.52 -3.43 -10.52
CA ARG A 38 16.48 -4.79 -9.98
C ARG A 38 15.35 -4.92 -8.96
N ARG A 39 14.46 -5.89 -9.17
CA ARG A 39 13.42 -6.26 -8.21
C ARG A 39 14.03 -6.63 -6.86
N LEU A 40 13.50 -6.04 -5.80
CA LEU A 40 13.93 -6.25 -4.42
C LEU A 40 12.96 -7.19 -3.71
N TRP A 41 11.66 -6.93 -3.81
CA TRP A 41 10.60 -7.71 -3.19
C TRP A 41 9.26 -7.44 -3.87
N ASP A 42 8.27 -8.28 -3.56
CA ASP A 42 6.87 -8.08 -3.89
C ASP A 42 5.97 -8.56 -2.76
N TYR A 43 4.76 -8.04 -2.75
CA TYR A 43 3.71 -8.37 -1.81
C TYR A 43 2.39 -8.54 -2.56
N GLN A 44 1.68 -9.63 -2.32
CA GLN A 44 0.32 -9.85 -2.80
C GLN A 44 -0.67 -9.48 -1.69
N SER A 45 -1.61 -8.59 -2.01
CA SER A 45 -2.68 -8.19 -1.10
C SER A 45 -3.93 -9.02 -1.35
N ASP A 46 -4.62 -9.39 -0.28
CA ASP A 46 -5.92 -10.06 -0.34
C ASP A 46 -7.06 -9.10 -0.72
N LYS A 47 -6.81 -7.79 -0.59
CA LYS A 47 -7.73 -6.71 -0.92
C LYS A 47 -7.15 -5.82 -2.01
N VAL A 48 -8.04 -5.22 -2.80
CA VAL A 48 -7.67 -4.21 -3.79
C VAL A 48 -7.02 -3.02 -3.08
N LEU A 49 -5.84 -2.62 -3.55
CA LEU A 49 -5.11 -1.43 -3.13
C LEU A 49 -5.53 -0.27 -4.04
N TRP A 50 -6.78 0.17 -3.88
CA TRP A 50 -7.36 1.24 -4.69
C TRP A 50 -6.61 2.54 -4.45
N ASN A 51 -6.45 3.35 -5.51
CA ASN A 51 -5.72 4.62 -5.45
C ASN A 51 -4.34 4.52 -4.77
N PHE A 52 -3.59 3.44 -5.07
CA PHE A 52 -2.34 3.11 -4.36
C PHE A 52 -1.37 4.31 -4.28
N HIS A 53 -1.04 4.66 -3.04
CA HIS A 53 -0.02 5.63 -2.67
C HIS A 53 0.81 5.07 -1.50
N ALA A 54 2.14 5.04 -1.65
CA ALA A 54 3.06 4.55 -0.63
C ALA A 54 3.61 5.74 0.16
N MET A 55 2.94 6.11 1.24
CA MET A 55 3.29 7.31 1.98
C MET A 55 4.47 7.06 2.92
N ASP A 56 5.60 7.69 2.64
CA ASP A 56 6.84 7.56 3.41
C ASP A 56 6.68 8.16 4.81
N VAL A 57 6.93 7.33 5.82
CA VAL A 57 6.88 7.74 7.22
C VAL A 57 8.20 8.43 7.64
N GLY A 58 9.27 8.24 6.87
CA GLY A 58 10.60 8.79 7.15
C GLY A 58 11.49 7.90 8.03
N ASP A 59 11.03 6.70 8.40
CA ASP A 59 11.76 5.74 9.23
C ASP A 59 12.08 4.42 8.49
N GLY A 60 12.08 4.45 7.16
CA GLY A 60 12.31 3.27 6.32
C GLY A 60 11.07 2.38 6.19
N THR A 61 9.91 2.92 6.52
CA THR A 61 8.60 2.28 6.34
C THR A 61 7.66 3.19 5.55
N PHE A 62 6.63 2.60 4.95
CA PHE A 62 5.56 3.36 4.31
C PHE A 62 4.19 2.86 4.74
N VAL A 63 3.21 3.73 4.67
CA VAL A 63 1.80 3.41 4.90
C VAL A 63 1.03 3.50 3.58
N THR A 64 0.05 2.62 3.40
CA THR A 64 -0.90 2.64 2.29
C THR A 64 -2.27 2.16 2.77
N MET A 65 -3.28 2.15 1.90
CA MET A 65 -4.62 1.67 2.24
C MET A 65 -5.21 0.72 1.20
N ASP A 66 -6.18 -0.10 1.62
CA ASP A 66 -7.06 -0.84 0.74
C ASP A 66 -8.30 -0.05 0.33
N VAL A 67 -9.07 -0.62 -0.60
CA VAL A 67 -10.31 -0.10 -1.17
C VAL A 67 -11.42 0.24 -0.15
N ASN A 68 -11.35 -0.33 1.05
CA ASN A 68 -12.33 -0.11 2.11
C ASN A 68 -11.84 0.89 3.18
N GLY A 69 -10.62 1.44 3.06
CA GLY A 69 -10.02 2.28 4.10
C GLY A 69 -9.16 1.53 5.11
N GLY A 70 -8.89 0.23 4.92
CA GLY A 70 -7.97 -0.51 5.79
C GLY A 70 -6.53 -0.05 5.59
N ALA A 71 -5.85 0.35 6.66
CA ALA A 71 -4.49 0.87 6.61
C ALA A 71 -3.45 -0.25 6.77
N TYR A 72 -2.39 -0.20 5.98
CA TYR A 72 -1.25 -1.11 6.04
C TYR A 72 0.03 -0.34 6.25
N ARG A 73 0.96 -0.91 7.01
CA ARG A 73 2.34 -0.42 7.08
C ARG A 73 3.33 -1.49 6.70
N PHE A 74 4.32 -1.11 5.91
CA PHE A 74 5.32 -2.03 5.37
C PHE A 74 6.73 -1.49 5.57
N SER A 75 7.70 -2.38 5.71
CA SER A 75 9.11 -2.03 5.57
C SER A 75 9.46 -1.82 4.10
N VAL A 76 10.09 -0.68 3.78
CA VAL A 76 10.59 -0.37 2.43
C VAL A 76 11.71 -1.34 2.02
N ARG A 77 12.49 -1.84 2.98
CA ARG A 77 13.70 -2.63 2.72
C ARG A 77 13.39 -4.01 2.16
N ASN A 78 12.35 -4.67 2.66
CA ASN A 78 12.08 -6.08 2.38
C ASN A 78 10.59 -6.41 2.13
N GLY A 79 9.70 -5.42 2.13
CA GLY A 79 8.27 -5.62 1.88
C GLY A 79 7.52 -6.30 3.03
N THR A 80 8.14 -6.47 4.21
CA THR A 80 7.46 -7.06 5.37
C THR A 80 6.31 -6.15 5.81
N LYS A 81 5.09 -6.70 5.85
CA LYS A 81 3.93 -6.06 6.49
C LYS A 81 4.16 -6.00 8.00
N LEU A 82 4.30 -4.80 8.54
CA LEU A 82 4.51 -4.55 9.97
C LEU A 82 3.19 -4.62 10.74
N TRP A 83 2.13 -4.05 10.17
CA TRP A 83 0.77 -4.16 10.70
C TRP A 83 -0.29 -3.90 9.63
N TYR A 84 -1.52 -4.27 9.97
CA TYR A 84 -2.75 -3.92 9.26
C TYR A 84 -3.79 -3.48 10.28
N SER A 85 -4.43 -2.35 10.03
CA SER A 85 -5.58 -1.85 10.79
C SER A 85 -6.81 -1.91 9.88
N PRO A 86 -7.78 -2.79 10.15
CA PRO A 86 -8.96 -2.89 9.30
C PRO A 86 -9.83 -1.65 9.43
N PRO A 87 -10.65 -1.33 8.40
CA PRO A 87 -11.67 -0.32 8.55
C PRO A 87 -12.74 -0.79 9.57
N PRO A 88 -13.63 0.11 10.05
CA PRO A 88 -14.80 -0.29 10.81
C PRO A 88 -15.59 -1.41 10.11
N ALA A 89 -16.23 -2.30 10.87
CA ALA A 89 -16.86 -3.50 10.33
C ALA A 89 -17.94 -3.16 9.28
N GLU A 90 -18.69 -2.10 9.51
CA GLU A 90 -19.69 -1.51 8.62
C GLU A 90 -19.11 -1.00 7.30
N ALA A 91 -17.82 -0.65 7.25
CA ALA A 91 -17.13 -0.17 6.06
C ALA A 91 -16.48 -1.32 5.26
N ASN A 92 -16.50 -2.56 5.75
CA ASN A 92 -15.85 -3.68 5.07
C ASN A 92 -16.50 -4.07 3.74
N THR A 93 -17.72 -3.60 3.47
CA THR A 93 -18.41 -3.70 2.16
C THR A 93 -18.52 -2.35 1.45
N SER A 94 -17.86 -1.31 1.96
CA SER A 94 -17.86 0.03 1.38
C SER A 94 -16.77 0.18 0.33
N PHE A 95 -16.71 1.35 -0.29
CA PHE A 95 -15.69 1.74 -1.26
C PHE A 95 -15.28 3.20 -0.99
N THR A 96 -13.99 3.50 -1.11
CA THR A 96 -13.47 4.87 -1.01
C THR A 96 -12.47 5.16 -2.12
N ASP A 97 -12.58 6.37 -2.71
CA ASP A 97 -11.57 6.97 -3.59
C ASP A 97 -10.49 7.74 -2.82
N GLY A 98 -10.61 7.77 -1.48
CA GLY A 98 -9.67 8.41 -0.58
C GLY A 98 -8.25 7.86 -0.70
N GLY A 99 -7.33 8.54 -0.03
CA GLY A 99 -5.94 8.13 0.09
C GLY A 99 -5.48 8.28 1.53
N VAL A 100 -4.39 7.58 1.86
CA VAL A 100 -3.80 7.72 3.19
C VAL A 100 -3.03 9.04 3.30
N ILE A 101 -3.22 9.77 4.40
CA ILE A 101 -2.42 10.94 4.75
C ILE A 101 -1.80 10.78 6.13
N LEU A 102 -0.62 11.38 6.32
CA LEU A 102 0.04 11.41 7.63
C LEU A 102 -0.33 12.69 8.38
N GLY A 103 -0.66 12.52 9.65
CA GLY A 103 -0.85 13.61 10.62
C GLY A 103 0.47 14.19 11.12
N PRO A 104 0.40 15.15 12.05
CA PRO A 104 1.57 15.82 12.60
C PRO A 104 2.64 14.84 13.12
N GLY A 105 3.89 15.06 12.73
CA GLY A 105 5.03 14.24 13.16
C GLY A 105 5.02 12.81 12.63
N ASN A 106 4.20 12.50 11.60
CA ASN A 106 4.07 11.16 11.02
C ASN A 106 3.62 10.08 12.03
N ALA A 107 2.99 10.50 13.13
CA ALA A 107 2.60 9.61 14.23
C ALA A 107 1.21 8.97 14.04
N VAL A 108 0.36 9.57 13.20
CA VAL A 108 -1.00 9.12 12.93
C VAL A 108 -1.20 9.06 11.42
N ALA A 109 -1.87 8.02 10.93
CA ALA A 109 -2.32 7.91 9.55
C ALA A 109 -3.85 8.03 9.51
N TYR A 110 -4.38 8.78 8.53
CA TYR A 110 -5.81 8.90 8.26
C TYR A 110 -6.11 8.29 6.89
N THR A 111 -7.22 7.55 6.79
CA THR A 111 -7.68 6.80 5.60
C THR A 111 -9.17 6.99 5.38
#